data_AF-A0A4S3J2Q4-F1
#
_entry.id   AF-A0A4S3J2Q4-F1
#
_cell.length_a   1.000
_cell.length_b   1.000
_cell.length_c   1.000
_cell.angle_alpha   90.00
_cell.angle_beta   90.00
_cell.angle_gamma   90.00
#
_symmetry.space_group_name_H-M   'P 1'
#
loop_
_entity.id
_entity.type
_entity.pdbx_description
1 polymer ?
#
loop_
_entity_poly.entity_id
_entity_poly.type
_entity_poly.pdbx_seq_one_letter_code
_entity_poly.pdbx_strand_id
1 'polypeptide(L)'
;MARPGTDSPETITKNKFLTKALDNPNGLFEEILRMWNLEQEDKVNKIREVIRQKNAALADLIKEQDKYRDAYAHECLRGRETSVPLSTTKTCKSAKIPDPPPLSSGKDPKFKDWLAQIKSKIAANTDYYPTEVIKIAYVQSCLSGRAAEHAAPRFREDSGS
;
A
#
# COMPACT_ATOMS: atom_id res chain seq x y z
N MET A 1 26.83 -30.45 -4.61
CA MET A 1 26.18 -30.22 -5.91
C MET A 1 26.59 -28.85 -6.41
N ALA A 2 27.44 -28.80 -7.44
CA ALA A 2 28.03 -27.56 -7.94
C ALA A 2 26.99 -26.75 -8.73
N ARG A 3 26.90 -25.43 -8.47
CA ARG A 3 26.07 -24.51 -9.24
C ARG A 3 26.69 -24.32 -10.64
N PRO A 4 25.94 -24.39 -11.74
CA PRO A 4 26.46 -24.05 -13.05
C PRO A 4 26.85 -22.57 -13.05
N GLY A 5 28.05 -22.29 -13.57
CA GLY A 5 28.61 -20.95 -13.65
C GLY A 5 27.68 -20.00 -14.40
N THR A 6 27.53 -18.81 -13.84
CA THR A 6 26.99 -17.64 -14.54
C THR A 6 28.00 -17.24 -15.61
N ASP A 7 27.87 -17.79 -16.81
CA ASP A 7 28.60 -17.27 -17.97
C ASP A 7 28.11 -15.85 -18.23
N SER A 8 29.01 -14.89 -18.00
CA SER A 8 28.83 -13.52 -18.46
C SER A 8 28.70 -13.55 -19.98
N PRO A 9 27.67 -12.92 -20.59
CA PRO A 9 27.48 -13.00 -22.03
C PRO A 9 28.70 -12.37 -22.72
N GLU A 10 29.50 -13.20 -23.39
CA GLU A 10 30.67 -12.73 -24.15
C GLU A 10 30.23 -11.67 -25.16
N THR A 11 30.82 -10.48 -25.07
CA THR A 11 30.52 -9.38 -25.99
C THR A 11 31.03 -9.72 -27.39
N ILE A 12 30.12 -9.89 -28.35
CA ILE A 12 30.46 -10.14 -29.75
C ILE A 12 30.97 -8.87 -30.43
N THR A 13 32.07 -8.96 -31.17
CA THR A 13 32.58 -7.84 -31.97
C THR A 13 31.74 -7.65 -33.23
N LYS A 14 31.66 -6.40 -33.74
CA LYS A 14 30.89 -6.06 -34.95
C LYS A 14 31.23 -6.95 -36.15
N ASN A 15 32.53 -7.22 -36.39
CA ASN A 15 32.95 -8.07 -37.50
C ASN A 15 32.48 -9.51 -37.34
N LYS A 16 32.58 -10.07 -36.13
CA LYS A 16 32.12 -11.43 -35.82
C LYS A 16 30.60 -11.57 -35.96
N PHE A 17 29.86 -10.52 -35.61
CA PHE A 17 28.41 -10.46 -35.83
C PHE A 17 28.05 -10.47 -37.33
N LEU A 18 28.70 -9.62 -38.13
CA LEU A 18 28.45 -9.54 -39.58
C LEU A 18 28.78 -10.86 -40.29
N THR A 19 29.87 -11.52 -39.89
CA THR A 19 30.23 -12.85 -40.42
C THR A 19 29.14 -13.88 -40.10
N LYS A 20 28.67 -13.94 -38.85
CA LYS A 20 27.57 -14.84 -38.46
C LYS A 20 26.26 -14.55 -39.21
N ALA A 21 25.94 -13.28 -39.43
CA ALA A 21 24.74 -12.86 -40.14
C ALA A 21 24.74 -13.28 -41.62
N LEU A 22 25.92 -13.28 -42.25
CA LEU A 22 26.10 -13.72 -43.63
C LEU A 22 26.07 -15.25 -43.77
N ASP A 23 26.67 -15.97 -42.82
CA ASP A 23 26.80 -17.43 -42.86
C ASP A 23 25.49 -18.16 -42.50
N ASN A 24 24.80 -17.72 -41.43
CA ASN A 24 23.54 -18.31 -40.99
C ASN A 24 22.62 -17.26 -40.33
N PRO A 25 21.86 -16.48 -41.11
CA PRO A 25 21.02 -15.40 -40.59
C PRO A 25 19.92 -15.90 -39.66
N ASN A 26 19.30 -17.04 -39.97
CA ASN A 26 18.23 -17.61 -39.15
C ASN A 26 18.77 -18.09 -37.80
N GLY A 27 19.93 -18.76 -37.79
CA GLY A 27 20.56 -19.19 -36.54
C GLY A 27 20.96 -18.03 -35.63
N LEU A 28 21.46 -16.94 -36.21
CA LEU A 28 21.78 -15.72 -35.45
C LEU A 28 20.50 -15.05 -34.89
N PHE A 29 19.42 -15.01 -35.66
CA PHE A 29 18.14 -14.45 -35.22
C PHE A 29 17.56 -15.24 -34.04
N GLU A 30 17.56 -16.57 -34.12
CA GLU A 30 17.11 -17.43 -33.01
C GLU A 30 17.98 -17.26 -31.75
N GLU A 31 19.29 -17.08 -31.92
CA GLU A 31 20.20 -16.80 -30.80
C GLU A 31 19.88 -15.47 -30.11
N ILE A 32 19.61 -14.41 -30.88
CA ILE A 32 19.21 -13.10 -30.35
C ILE A 32 17.85 -13.19 -29.65
N LEU A 33 16.86 -13.85 -30.27
CA LEU A 33 15.55 -14.07 -29.68
C LEU A 33 15.64 -14.85 -28.37
N ARG A 34 16.46 -15.91 -28.33
CA ARG A 34 16.70 -16.69 -27.11
C ARG A 34 17.28 -15.81 -26.00
N MET A 35 18.30 -15.01 -26.29
CA MET A 35 18.90 -14.10 -25.30
C MET A 35 17.89 -13.07 -24.79
N TRP A 36 17.12 -12.46 -25.68
CA TRP A 36 16.07 -11.51 -25.32
C TRP A 36 15.04 -12.17 -24.41
N ASN A 37 14.52 -13.34 -24.79
CA ASN A 37 13.52 -14.06 -24.00
C ASN A 37 14.05 -14.45 -22.62
N LEU A 38 15.29 -14.92 -22.51
CA LEU A 38 15.93 -15.24 -21.23
C LEU A 38 16.04 -14.00 -20.32
N GLU A 39 16.43 -12.85 -20.88
CA GLU A 39 16.50 -11.60 -20.11
C GLU A 39 15.11 -11.15 -19.63
N GLN A 40 14.09 -11.28 -20.48
CA GLN A 40 12.71 -10.96 -20.08
C GLN A 40 12.19 -11.93 -19.02
N GLU A 41 12.49 -13.22 -19.13
CA GLU A 41 12.10 -14.23 -18.15
C GLU A 41 12.73 -13.97 -16.78
N ASP A 42 14.01 -13.58 -16.72
CA ASP A 42 14.66 -13.20 -15.45
C ASP A 42 13.96 -12.01 -14.79
N LYS A 43 13.66 -10.96 -15.55
CA LYS A 43 12.92 -9.79 -15.07
C LYS A 43 11.53 -10.17 -14.55
N VAL A 44 10.80 -11.01 -15.29
CA VAL A 44 9.47 -11.49 -14.89
C VAL A 44 9.56 -12.32 -13.61
N ASN A 45 10.54 -13.21 -13.50
CA ASN A 45 10.75 -14.05 -12.32
C ASN A 45 11.08 -13.19 -11.09
N LYS A 46 11.89 -12.14 -11.25
CA LYS A 46 12.19 -11.20 -10.17
C LYS A 46 10.96 -10.45 -9.68
N ILE A 47 10.10 -9.98 -10.59
CA ILE A 47 8.83 -9.32 -10.24
C ILE A 47 7.90 -10.31 -9.52
N ARG A 48 7.76 -11.53 -10.04
CA ARG A 48 6.93 -12.58 -9.42
C ARG A 48 7.38 -12.88 -8.00
N GLU A 49 8.68 -12.94 -7.75
CA GLU A 49 9.22 -13.19 -6.42
C GLU A 49 8.88 -12.05 -5.45
N VAL A 50 8.98 -10.79 -5.87
CA VAL A 50 8.57 -9.63 -5.05
C VAL A 50 7.08 -9.70 -4.72
N ILE A 51 6.23 -10.01 -5.71
CA ILE A 51 4.78 -10.19 -5.49
C ILE A 51 4.52 -11.30 -4.47
N ARG A 52 5.22 -12.43 -4.60
CA ARG A 52 5.11 -13.56 -3.67
C ARG A 52 5.48 -13.15 -2.25
N GLN A 53 6.59 -12.44 -2.08
CA GLN A 53 7.04 -11.95 -0.76
C GLN A 53 6.03 -10.98 -0.14
N LYS A 54 5.53 -10.01 -0.92
CA LYS A 54 4.52 -9.06 -0.43
C LYS A 54 3.21 -9.75 -0.06
N ASN A 55 2.75 -10.71 -0.87
CA ASN A 55 1.54 -11.48 -0.59
C ASN A 55 1.67 -12.30 0.71
N ALA A 56 2.84 -12.89 0.97
CA ALA A 56 3.10 -13.59 2.22
C ALA A 56 3.06 -12.63 3.42
N ALA A 57 3.72 -11.48 3.32
CA ALA A 57 3.70 -10.46 4.37
C ALA A 57 2.27 -9.93 4.65
N LEU A 58 1.47 -9.71 3.61
CA LEU A 58 0.07 -9.33 3.74
C LEU A 58 -0.75 -10.40 4.46
N ALA A 59 -0.55 -11.69 4.13
CA ALA A 59 -1.24 -12.79 4.79
C ALA A 59 -0.92 -12.85 6.29
N ASP A 60 0.34 -12.61 6.68
CA ASP A 60 0.73 -12.60 8.09
C ASP A 60 0.17 -11.38 8.83
N LEU A 61 0.13 -10.21 8.19
CA LEU A 61 -0.50 -9.01 8.77
C LEU A 61 -2.01 -9.19 8.96
N ILE A 62 -2.69 -9.87 8.04
CA ILE A 62 -4.12 -10.22 8.16
C ILE A 62 -4.34 -11.15 9.36
N LYS A 63 -3.54 -12.22 9.49
CA LYS A 63 -3.65 -13.12 10.65
C LYS A 63 -3.47 -12.36 11.96
N GLU A 64 -2.52 -11.44 11.99
CA GLU A 64 -2.27 -10.65 13.19
C GLU A 64 -3.43 -9.71 13.50
N GLN A 65 -4.02 -9.06 12.49
CA GLN A 65 -5.25 -8.28 12.66
C GLN A 65 -6.42 -9.13 13.18
N ASP A 66 -6.60 -10.34 12.66
CA ASP A 66 -7.67 -11.25 13.08
C ASP A 66 -7.50 -11.64 14.55
N LYS A 67 -6.27 -11.94 15.00
CA LYS A 67 -5.99 -12.17 16.43
C LYS A 67 -6.37 -10.99 17.31
N TYR A 68 -6.01 -9.76 16.93
CA TYR A 68 -6.36 -8.58 17.71
C TYR A 68 -7.88 -8.35 17.73
N ARG A 69 -8.55 -8.59 16.59
CA ARG A 69 -10.00 -8.50 16.49
C ARG A 69 -10.70 -9.51 17.40
N ASP A 70 -10.23 -10.75 17.40
CA ASP A 70 -10.79 -11.82 18.22
C ASP A 70 -10.52 -11.59 19.70
N ALA A 71 -9.30 -11.18 20.08
CA ALA A 71 -8.95 -10.82 21.45
C ALA A 71 -9.82 -9.67 21.97
N TYR A 72 -10.01 -8.62 21.16
CA TYR A 72 -10.88 -7.49 21.50
C TYR A 72 -12.34 -7.92 21.65
N ALA A 73 -12.84 -8.79 20.76
CA ALA A 73 -14.19 -9.35 20.87
C ALA A 73 -14.36 -10.17 22.15
N HIS A 74 -13.38 -11.02 22.50
CA HIS A 74 -13.37 -11.78 23.74
C HIS A 74 -13.34 -10.89 24.99
N GLU A 75 -12.55 -9.81 24.98
CA GLU A 75 -12.48 -8.86 26.09
C GLU A 75 -13.80 -8.09 26.28
N CYS A 76 -14.42 -7.65 25.18
CA CYS A 76 -15.74 -7.04 25.19
C CYS A 76 -16.84 -7.97 25.73
N LEU A 77 -16.75 -9.28 25.44
CA LEU A 77 -17.69 -10.28 25.95
C LEU A 77 -17.43 -10.61 27.43
N ARG A 78 -16.17 -10.72 27.86
CA ARG A 78 -15.79 -11.00 29.26
C ARG A 78 -16.24 -9.91 30.23
N GLY A 79 -16.19 -8.64 29.81
CA GLY A 79 -16.72 -7.52 30.60
C GLY A 79 -18.23 -7.56 30.81
N ARG A 80 -18.96 -8.37 30.05
CA ARG A 80 -20.44 -8.50 30.11
C ARG A 80 -20.92 -9.58 31.08
N GLU A 81 -20.10 -10.57 31.41
CA GLU A 81 -20.51 -11.73 32.23
C GLU A 81 -20.47 -11.47 33.75
N THR A 82 -19.77 -10.42 34.21
CA THR A 82 -19.65 -10.08 35.64
C THR A 82 -20.67 -9.05 36.16
N SER A 83 -21.74 -8.72 35.41
CA SER A 83 -22.78 -7.79 35.88
C SER A 83 -24.21 -8.21 35.54
N VAL A 84 -25.03 -8.29 36.59
CA VAL A 84 -26.52 -8.37 36.67
C VAL A 84 -27.20 -7.30 35.78
N PRO A 85 -28.46 -7.47 35.32
CA PRO A 85 -28.82 -7.34 33.91
C PRO A 85 -29.11 -5.92 33.41
N LEU A 86 -28.97 -5.82 32.08
CA LEU A 86 -29.63 -4.89 31.17
C LEU A 86 -29.40 -3.40 31.44
N SER A 87 -28.25 -2.92 31.00
CA SER A 87 -28.28 -1.79 30.07
C SER A 87 -27.43 -2.18 28.88
N THR A 88 -28.01 -2.11 27.68
CA THR A 88 -27.25 -2.20 26.44
C THR A 88 -26.21 -1.10 26.46
N THR A 89 -25.00 -1.38 26.94
CA THR A 89 -23.84 -0.54 26.69
C THR A 89 -23.52 -0.71 25.21
N LYS A 90 -24.33 -0.02 24.39
CA LYS A 90 -23.83 0.63 23.20
C LYS A 90 -22.48 1.19 23.63
N THR A 91 -21.39 0.80 22.99
CA THR A 91 -20.11 1.50 23.15
C THR A 91 -20.44 2.98 22.93
N CYS A 92 -20.59 3.74 24.03
CA CYS A 92 -21.03 5.11 23.97
C CYS A 92 -19.84 5.86 23.38
N LYS A 93 -19.89 6.03 22.06
CA LYS A 93 -18.91 6.84 21.35
C LYS A 93 -18.86 8.22 22.02
N SER A 94 -17.68 8.81 22.08
CA SER A 94 -17.47 10.14 22.65
C SER A 94 -18.43 11.14 21.99
N ALA A 95 -18.83 12.18 22.73
CA ALA A 95 -19.71 13.21 22.18
C ALA A 95 -19.16 13.72 20.84
N LYS A 96 -20.03 13.80 19.82
CA LYS A 96 -19.61 14.20 18.47
C LYS A 96 -19.25 15.69 18.48
N ILE A 97 -17.95 15.98 18.40
CA ILE A 97 -17.46 17.35 18.19
C ILE A 97 -17.87 17.79 16.77
N PRO A 98 -18.19 19.06 16.52
CA PRO A 98 -18.42 19.55 15.16
C PRO A 98 -17.22 19.25 14.24
N ASP A 99 -17.51 18.97 12.97
CA ASP A 99 -16.46 18.79 11.96
C ASP A 99 -15.87 20.16 11.57
N PRO A 100 -14.56 20.24 11.29
CA PRO A 100 -13.94 21.48 10.84
C PRO A 100 -14.45 21.87 9.44
N PRO A 101 -14.43 23.17 9.09
CA PRO A 101 -14.82 23.63 7.77
C PRO A 101 -13.91 23.03 6.69
N PRO A 102 -14.43 22.76 5.47
CA PRO A 102 -13.66 22.16 4.41
C PRO A 102 -12.57 23.11 3.90
N LEU A 103 -11.37 22.59 3.64
CA LEU A 103 -10.26 23.34 3.09
C LEU A 103 -10.36 23.36 1.55
N SER A 104 -10.48 24.55 0.96
CA SER A 104 -10.68 24.70 -0.51
C SER A 104 -9.52 25.35 -1.26
N SER A 105 -9.15 26.59 -0.91
CA SER A 105 -8.12 27.36 -1.62
C SER A 105 -7.35 28.37 -0.75
N GLY A 106 -7.38 28.19 0.57
CA GLY A 106 -6.52 28.92 1.50
C GLY A 106 -6.95 30.36 1.83
N LYS A 107 -8.16 30.78 1.46
CA LYS A 107 -8.73 32.06 1.90
C LYS A 107 -9.41 31.95 3.27
N ASP A 108 -10.24 30.92 3.47
CA ASP A 108 -10.81 30.55 4.76
C ASP A 108 -11.21 29.06 4.77
N PRO A 109 -10.86 28.28 5.82
CA PRO A 109 -9.88 28.59 6.87
C PRO A 109 -8.43 28.66 6.35
N LYS A 110 -7.55 29.33 7.08
CA LYS A 110 -6.09 29.24 6.84
C LYS A 110 -5.62 27.81 7.10
N PHE A 111 -4.67 27.33 6.31
CA PHE A 111 -4.16 25.96 6.43
C PHE A 111 -3.70 25.60 7.86
N LYS A 112 -2.98 26.51 8.52
CA LYS A 112 -2.48 26.28 9.89
C LYS A 112 -3.62 26.08 10.90
N ASP A 113 -4.65 26.91 10.79
CA ASP A 113 -5.81 26.87 11.70
C ASP A 113 -6.66 25.62 11.43
N TRP A 114 -6.86 25.29 10.15
CA TRP A 114 -7.54 24.07 9.73
C TRP A 114 -6.82 22.81 10.22
N LEU A 115 -5.49 22.75 10.06
CA LEU A 115 -4.68 21.62 10.50
C LEU A 115 -4.75 21.43 12.02
N ALA A 116 -4.75 22.52 12.79
CA ALA A 116 -4.92 22.45 14.23
C ALA A 116 -6.30 21.87 14.61
N GLN A 117 -7.37 22.29 13.93
CA GLN A 117 -8.72 21.77 14.17
C GLN A 117 -8.85 20.28 13.84
N ILE A 118 -8.29 19.84 12.70
CA ILE A 118 -8.25 18.42 12.30
C ILE A 118 -7.52 17.58 13.36
N LYS A 119 -6.34 18.03 13.81
CA LYS A 119 -5.57 17.32 14.85
C LYS A 119 -6.35 17.21 16.16
N SER A 120 -6.95 18.31 16.61
CA SER A 120 -7.77 18.32 17.82
C SER A 120 -8.97 17.39 17.71
N LYS A 121 -9.64 17.36 16.56
CA LYS A 121 -10.80 16.50 16.30
C LYS A 121 -10.44 15.02 16.34
N ILE A 122 -9.36 14.63 15.67
CA ILE A 122 -8.88 13.24 15.67
C ILE A 122 -8.44 12.82 17.08
N ALA A 123 -7.79 13.71 17.83
CA ALA A 123 -7.35 13.44 19.19
C ALA A 123 -8.50 13.35 20.21
N ALA A 124 -9.56 14.12 20.03
CA ALA A 124 -10.69 14.16 20.96
C ALA A 124 -11.78 13.11 20.65
N ASN A 125 -11.87 12.63 19.41
CA ASN A 125 -12.78 11.55 19.00
C ASN A 125 -11.98 10.31 18.53
N THR A 126 -10.95 9.90 19.27
CA THR A 126 -10.07 8.76 18.89
C THR A 126 -10.85 7.47 18.64
N ASP A 127 -11.95 7.27 19.37
CA ASP A 127 -12.88 6.15 19.20
C ASP A 127 -13.61 6.12 17.85
N TYR A 128 -13.66 7.26 17.13
CA TYR A 128 -14.18 7.35 15.76
C TYR A 128 -13.10 7.09 14.70
N TYR A 129 -11.83 7.18 15.06
CA TYR A 129 -10.70 7.06 14.13
C TYR A 129 -9.68 6.01 14.60
N PRO A 130 -10.09 4.73 14.72
CA PRO A 130 -9.28 3.69 15.35
C PRO A 130 -8.07 3.26 14.51
N THR A 131 -8.04 3.58 13.21
CA THR A 131 -6.95 3.20 12.30
C THR A 131 -6.43 4.40 11.52
N GLU A 132 -5.16 4.34 11.10
CA GLU A 132 -4.56 5.38 10.24
C GLU A 132 -5.31 5.53 8.91
N VAL A 133 -5.81 4.42 8.34
CA VAL A 133 -6.63 4.46 7.12
C VAL A 133 -7.91 5.28 7.32
N ILE A 134 -8.59 5.13 8.47
CA ILE A 134 -9.79 5.91 8.79
C ILE A 134 -9.45 7.39 9.05
N LYS A 135 -8.30 7.69 9.67
CA LYS A 135 -7.81 9.07 9.84
C LYS A 135 -7.53 9.72 8.48
N ILE A 136 -6.84 9.03 7.58
CA ILE A 136 -6.52 9.52 6.22
C ILE A 136 -7.81 9.77 5.44
N ALA A 137 -8.75 8.82 5.44
CA ALA A 137 -10.04 8.96 4.77
C ALA A 137 -10.85 10.15 5.31
N TYR A 138 -10.82 10.39 6.63
CA TYR A 138 -11.46 11.55 7.23
C TYR A 138 -10.79 12.87 6.79
N VAL A 139 -9.46 12.95 6.84
CA VAL A 139 -8.72 14.15 6.38
C VAL A 139 -9.02 14.45 4.92
N GLN A 140 -9.07 13.43 4.07
CA GLN A 140 -9.43 13.57 2.65
C GLN A 140 -10.86 14.11 2.48
N SER A 141 -11.81 13.67 3.30
CA SER A 141 -13.21 14.17 3.26
C SER A 141 -13.34 15.65 3.64
N CYS A 142 -12.37 16.19 4.37
CA CYS A 142 -12.32 17.60 4.76
C CYS A 142 -11.65 18.50 3.71
N LEU A 143 -11.20 17.96 2.57
CA LEU A 143 -10.66 18.72 1.46
C LEU A 143 -11.73 18.94 0.39
N SER A 144 -11.74 20.11 -0.23
CA SER A 144 -12.63 20.44 -1.34
C SER A 144 -11.92 21.27 -2.41
N GLY A 145 -12.53 21.41 -3.58
CA GLY A 145 -12.00 22.23 -4.68
C GLY A 145 -10.52 21.97 -4.98
N ARG A 146 -9.74 23.05 -5.09
CA ARG A 146 -8.31 22.98 -5.44
C ARG A 146 -7.45 22.23 -4.42
N ALA A 147 -7.81 22.23 -3.14
CA ALA A 147 -7.08 21.47 -2.13
C ALA A 147 -7.27 19.96 -2.32
N ALA A 148 -8.48 19.52 -2.65
CA ALA A 148 -8.76 18.12 -2.96
C ALA A 148 -8.05 17.67 -4.25
N GLU A 149 -8.10 18.48 -5.31
CA GLU A 149 -7.40 18.22 -6.57
C GLU A 149 -5.89 18.06 -6.36
N HIS A 150 -5.28 18.92 -5.54
CA HIS A 150 -3.85 18.85 -5.27
C HIS A 150 -3.43 17.65 -4.41
N ALA A 151 -4.30 17.22 -3.49
CA ALA A 151 -4.00 16.12 -2.57
C ALA A 151 -4.34 14.73 -3.14
N ALA A 152 -5.28 14.65 -4.09
CA ALA A 152 -5.78 13.40 -4.66
C ALA A 152 -4.70 12.43 -5.17
N PRO A 153 -3.60 12.86 -5.83
CA PRO A 153 -2.53 11.95 -6.26
C PRO A 153 -1.86 11.24 -5.07
N ARG A 154 -1.64 11.96 -3.97
CA ARG A 154 -0.92 11.46 -2.79
C ARG A 154 -1.71 10.42 -2.00
N PHE A 155 -3.05 10.47 -2.04
CA PHE A 155 -3.89 9.44 -1.43
C PHE A 155 -3.99 8.15 -2.25
N ARG A 156 -3.61 8.17 -3.54
CA ARG A 156 -3.59 6.96 -4.39
C ARG A 156 -2.27 6.20 -4.24
N GLU A 157 -1.18 6.89 -3.96
CA GLU A 157 0.16 6.29 -3.83
C GLU A 157 0.32 5.43 -2.57
N ASP A 158 -0.43 5.70 -1.50
CA ASP A 158 -0.45 4.86 -0.28
C ASP A 158 -1.18 3.52 -0.45
N SER A 159 -1.78 3.27 -1.63
CA SER A 159 -2.28 1.94 -2.03
C SER A 159 -1.26 1.14 -2.86
N GLY A 160 -0.07 1.69 -3.07
CA GLY A 160 0.99 1.08 -3.87
C GLY A 160 2.37 1.42 -3.31
N SER A 161 2.76 0.76 -2.21
CA SER A 161 4.17 0.55 -1.87
C SER A 161 4.39 -0.83 -1.28
#